data_AF-A0A954PXB3-F1
#
_entry.id   AF-A0A954PXB3-F1
#
_cell.length_a   1.000
_cell.length_b   1.000
_cell.length_c   1.000
_cell.angle_alpha   90.00
_cell.angle_beta   90.00
_cell.angle_gamma   90.00
#
_symmetry.space_group_name_H-M   'P 1'
#
loop_
_entity.id
_entity.type
_entity.pdbx_description
1 polymer ?
#
loop_
_entity_poly.entity_id
_entity_poly.type
_entity_poly.pdbx_seq_one_letter_code
_entity_poly.pdbx_strand_id
1 'polypeptide(L)' 'MSVFGLTAGLLAIGFPGMPEMLIVLFLALLLFGGAKLPSLMRNLGKSANEFKRGMNESLDDDDLSDKKSDE' A
#
# COMPACT_ATOMS: atom_id res chain seq x y z
N MET A 1 32.73 10.88 19.35
CA MET A 1 31.29 11.17 19.29
C MET A 1 30.80 11.59 17.90
N SER A 2 31.59 12.28 17.06
CA SER A 2 31.05 12.95 15.84
C SER A 2 31.20 12.21 14.50
N VAL A 3 31.79 11.00 14.47
CA VAL A 3 32.03 10.24 13.21
C VAL A 3 31.05 9.08 12.98
N PHE A 4 30.27 8.71 14.00
CA PHE A 4 29.35 7.57 13.91
C PHE A 4 28.10 7.85 13.06
N GLY A 5 27.69 9.13 12.94
CA GLY A 5 26.54 9.52 12.11
C GLY A 5 26.84 9.62 10.61
N LEU A 6 28.08 10.00 10.25
CA LEU A 6 28.45 10.24 8.85
C LEU A 6 28.73 8.92 8.08
N THR A 7 29.22 7.90 8.78
CA THR A 7 29.52 6.57 8.21
C THR A 7 28.27 5.69 8.09
N ALA A 8 27.29 5.85 8.99
CA ALA A 8 25.99 5.18 8.89
C ALA A 8 25.15 5.72 7.73
N GLY A 9 25.17 7.04 7.49
CA GLY A 9 24.44 7.67 6.38
C GLY A 9 24.91 7.25 4.98
N LEU A 10 26.18 6.86 4.82
CA LEU A 10 26.75 6.41 3.54
C LEU A 10 26.47 4.91 3.25
N LEU A 11 26.30 4.08 4.28
CA LEU A 11 25.97 2.65 4.12
C LEU A 11 24.46 2.40 3.96
N ALA A 12 23.60 3.37 4.28
CA ALA A 12 22.14 3.26 4.23
C ALA A 12 21.50 3.69 2.89
N ILE A 13 22.29 3.83 1.81
CA ILE A 13 21.84 4.36 0.50
C ILE A 13 20.74 3.50 -0.19
N GLY A 14 20.39 2.33 0.34
CA GLY A 14 19.34 1.48 -0.22
C GLY A 14 17.99 1.53 0.50
N PHE A 15 17.97 1.86 1.81
CA PHE A 15 16.75 1.76 2.61
C PHE A 15 16.72 2.91 3.63
N PRO A 16 15.82 3.89 3.47
CA PRO A 16 15.62 4.89 4.51
C PRO A 16 15.21 4.18 5.79
N GLY A 17 15.90 4.51 6.89
CA GLY A 17 15.55 3.98 8.20
C GLY A 17 14.16 4.44 8.64
N MET A 18 13.68 3.83 9.72
CA MET A 18 12.46 4.27 10.41
C MET A 18 12.44 5.79 10.72
N PRO A 19 13.54 6.43 11.19
CA PRO A 19 13.51 7.87 11.47
C PRO A 19 13.36 8.73 10.21
N GLU A 20 14.02 8.38 9.10
CA GLU A 20 13.88 9.11 7.83
C GLU A 20 12.45 8.99 7.27
N MET A 21 11.87 7.79 7.33
CA MET A 21 10.48 7.55 6.92
C MET A 21 9.47 8.37 7.74
N LEU A 22 9.70 8.53 9.04
CA LEU A 22 8.86 9.38 9.91
C LEU A 22 8.93 10.86 9.53
N ILE A 23 10.12 11.36 9.16
CA ILE A 23 10.29 12.75 8.72
C ILE A 23 9.54 12.99 7.40
N VAL A 24 9.66 12.06 6.44
CA VAL A 24 8.92 12.15 5.16
C VAL A 24 7.41 12.09 5.40
N LEU A 25 6.95 11.18 6.27
CA LEU A 25 5.55 11.08 6.64
C LEU A 25 5.05 12.38 7.26
N PHE A 26 5.84 13.02 8.13
CA PHE A 26 5.47 14.29 8.74
C PHE A 26 5.38 15.43 7.72
N LEU A 27 6.31 15.51 6.76
CA LEU A 27 6.23 16.47 5.66
C LEU A 27 4.99 16.21 4.77
N ALA A 28 4.71 14.96 4.45
CA ALA A 28 3.50 14.60 3.72
C ALA A 28 2.24 15.00 4.51
N LEU A 29 2.25 14.81 5.82
CA LEU A 29 1.15 15.22 6.70
C LEU A 29 0.97 16.75 6.78
N LEU A 30 2.05 17.52 6.65
CA LEU A 30 1.99 18.99 6.56
C LEU A 30 1.39 19.45 5.24
N LEU A 31 1.78 18.84 4.12
CA LEU A 31 1.28 19.19 2.79
C LEU A 31 -0.18 18.75 2.57
N PHE A 32 -0.50 17.51 2.95
CA PHE A 32 -1.84 16.94 2.74
C PHE A 32 -2.77 17.16 3.93
N GLY A 33 -2.25 17.34 5.14
CA GLY A 33 -3.03 17.40 6.37
C GLY A 33 -3.28 16.02 6.99
N GLY A 34 -3.33 15.98 8.33
CA GLY A 34 -3.56 14.77 9.15
C GLY A 34 -4.78 13.92 8.76
N ALA A 35 -5.83 14.57 8.26
CA ALA A 35 -7.10 13.92 7.90
C ALA A 35 -7.15 13.41 6.45
N LYS A 36 -6.35 13.96 5.53
CA LYS A 36 -6.44 13.61 4.10
C LYS A 36 -5.75 12.29 3.79
N LEU A 37 -4.58 12.01 4.37
CA LEU A 37 -3.86 10.75 4.16
C LEU A 37 -4.72 9.52 4.51
N PRO A 38 -5.34 9.45 5.70
CA PRO A 38 -6.22 8.33 6.06
C PRO A 38 -7.47 8.23 5.16
N SER A 39 -8.05 9.37 4.78
CA SER A 39 -9.24 9.41 3.90
C SER A 39 -8.93 8.90 2.49
N LEU A 40 -7.78 9.27 1.92
CA LEU A 40 -7.31 8.77 0.63
C LEU A 40 -7.06 7.27 0.66
N MET A 41 -6.38 6.76 1.71
CA MET A 41 -6.19 5.31 1.88
C MET A 41 -7.51 4.57 2.03
N ARG A 42 -8.48 5.12 2.77
CA ARG A 42 -9.81 4.52 2.95
C ARG A 42 -10.54 4.39 1.61
N ASN A 43 -10.50 5.43 0.78
CA ASN A 43 -11.16 5.45 -0.52
C ASN A 43 -10.46 4.52 -1.53
N LEU A 44 -9.12 4.53 -1.54
CA LEU A 44 -8.33 3.63 -2.38
C LEU A 44 -8.53 2.16 -1.97
N GLY A 45 -8.58 1.87 -0.67
CA GLY A 45 -8.84 0.53 -0.15
C GLY A 45 -10.23 0.01 -0.50
N LYS A 46 -11.25 0.87 -0.45
CA LYS A 46 -12.60 0.52 -0.92
C LYS A 46 -12.61 0.20 -2.41
N SER A 47 -12.00 1.06 -3.24
CA SER A 47 -11.91 0.84 -4.68
C SER A 47 -11.12 -0.43 -5.02
N ALA A 48 -10.00 -0.71 -4.34
CA ALA A 48 -9.23 -1.94 -4.54
C ALA A 48 -10.01 -3.18 -4.11
N ASN A 49 -10.81 -3.10 -3.04
CA ASN A 49 -11.65 -4.20 -2.57
C ASN A 49 -12.81 -4.50 -3.54
N GLU A 50 -13.45 -3.47 -4.08
CA GLU A 50 -14.49 -3.62 -5.10
C GLU A 50 -13.90 -4.15 -6.42
N PHE A 51 -12.73 -3.66 -6.83
CA PHE A 51 -12.00 -4.16 -7.99
C PHE A 51 -11.67 -5.66 -7.85
N LYS A 52 -11.19 -6.08 -6.67
CA LYS A 52 -10.92 -7.49 -6.40
C LYS A 52 -12.19 -8.35 -6.42
N ARG A 53 -13.31 -7.84 -5.91
CA ARG A 53 -14.61 -8.55 -5.96
C ARG A 53 -15.10 -8.74 -7.39
N GLY A 54 -15.11 -7.68 -8.21
CA GLY A 54 -15.56 -7.76 -9.60
C GLY A 54 -14.68 -8.68 -10.44
N MET A 55 -13.37 -8.72 -10.17
CA MET A 55 -12.46 -9.64 -10.83
C MET A 55 -12.73 -11.11 -10.45
N ASN A 56 -13.01 -11.41 -9.17
CA ASN A 56 -13.34 -12.78 -8.76
C ASN A 56 -14.69 -13.24 -9.32
N GLU A 57 -15.71 -12.37 -9.33
CA GLU A 57 -17.03 -12.67 -9.91
C GLU A 57 -16.92 -13.01 -11.40
N SER A 58 -16.05 -12.30 -12.13
CA SER A 58 -15.77 -12.58 -13.55
C SER A 58 -15.03 -13.91 -13.78
N LEU A 59 -14.28 -14.41 -12.80
CA LEU A 59 -13.54 -15.69 -12.91
C LEU A 59 -14.43 -16.89 -12.53
N ASP A 60 -15.36 -16.71 -11.59
CA ASP A 60 -16.30 -17.75 -11.19
C ASP A 60 -17.39 -17.98 -12.26
N ASP A 61 -17.76 -16.95 -13.03
CA ASP A 61 -18.71 -17.08 -14.15
C ASP A 61 -18.16 -17.93 -15.32
N ASP A 62 -16.84 -18.05 -15.46
CA ASP A 62 -16.19 -18.90 -16.47
C ASP A 62 -16.04 -20.38 -16.03
N ASP A 63 -16.17 -20.71 -14.74
CA ASP A 63 -16.01 -22.09 -14.19
C ASP A 63 -17.36 -22.79 -13.88
N LEU A 64 -18.49 -22.09 -14.05
CA LEU A 64 -19.84 -22.64 -13.82
C LEU A 64 -20.44 -23.34 -15.05
N SER A 65 -19.76 -23.39 -16.20
CA SER A 65 -20.27 -24.07 -17.41
C SER A 65 -19.98 -25.58 -17.49
N ASP A 66 -19.24 -26.19 -16.55
CA ASP A 66 -18.74 -27.58 -16.72
C ASP A 66 -19.16 -28.59 -15.63
N LYS A 67 -20.19 -28.30 -14.81
CA LYS A 67 -20.74 -29.30 -13.85
C LYS A 67 -22.27 -29.31 -13.74
N LYS A 68 -22.95 -29.53 -14.88
CA LYS A 68 -24.35 -29.95 -14.86
C LYS A 68 -24.71 -30.91 -16.00
N SER A 69 -23.95 -32.00 -16.12
CA SER A 69 -24.35 -33.17 -16.89
C SER A 69 -23.78 -34.39 -16.19
N ASP A 70 -24.62 -35.03 -15.38
CA ASP A 70 -24.65 -36.46 -15.09
C ASP A 70 -25.70 -36.65 -13.98
N GLU A 71 -26.96 -36.63 -14.42
CA GLU A 71 -28.04 -37.45 -13.85
C GLU A 71 -28.40 -38.52 -14.89
#